data_AF-A6URD6-F1
#
_entry.id   AF-A6URD6-F1
#
_cell.length_a   1.000
_cell.length_b   1.000
_cell.length_c   1.000
_cell.angle_alpha   90.00
_cell.angle_beta   90.00
_cell.angle_gamma   90.00
#
_symmetry.space_group_name_H-M   'P 1'
#
loop_
_entity.id
_entity.type
_entity.pdbx_description
1 polymer ?
#
loop_
_entity_poly.entity_id
_entity_poly.type
_entity_poly.pdbx_seq_one_letter_code
_entity_poly.pdbx_strand_id
1 'polypeptide(L)'
;MIENNTEIKISSKAKKILRSQSHEIEPVVWIGKEGMDKTIEEIKRQVKDKSLIKIKIRTSALESEDKAEMAEKIAKETGAEVISLVGNVITIFKPKEGWKKYGTKKIKQEKYIEEFEGLRSKKSLLRK
;
A
#
# COMPACT_ATOMS: atom_id res chain seq x y z
N MET A 1 9.96 -14.61 -18.78
CA MET A 1 9.94 -13.21 -18.30
C MET A 1 9.33 -13.25 -16.91
N ILE A 2 10.13 -13.02 -15.86
CA ILE A 2 9.65 -13.10 -14.47
C ILE A 2 9.20 -11.70 -14.08
N GLU A 3 7.89 -11.48 -14.00
CA GLU A 3 7.33 -10.26 -13.43
C GLU A 3 7.63 -10.25 -11.93
N ASN A 4 8.71 -9.56 -11.56
CA ASN A 4 9.03 -9.29 -10.16
C ASN A 4 8.00 -8.31 -9.59
N ASN A 5 6.83 -8.84 -9.21
CA ASN A 5 5.83 -8.10 -8.46
C ASN A 5 6.38 -7.85 -7.06
N THR A 6 7.12 -6.76 -6.94
CA THR A 6 7.76 -6.35 -5.69
C THR A 6 6.65 -5.82 -4.80
N GLU A 7 6.06 -6.66 -3.96
CA GLU A 7 5.12 -6.24 -2.93
C GLU A 7 5.88 -5.39 -1.89
N ILE A 8 5.95 -4.08 -2.14
CA ILE A 8 6.54 -3.14 -1.19
C ILE A 8 5.52 -2.90 -0.08
N LYS A 9 5.55 -3.78 0.92
CA LYS A 9 4.73 -3.65 2.11
C LYS A 9 5.27 -2.54 3.01
N ILE A 10 4.45 -1.51 3.24
CA ILE A 10 4.80 -0.35 4.06
C ILE A 10 4.71 -0.72 5.55
N SER A 11 5.81 -0.52 6.28
CA SER A 11 5.86 -0.81 7.72
C SER A 11 4.86 0.05 8.52
N SER A 12 4.38 -0.46 9.66
CA SER A 12 3.46 0.28 10.54
C SER A 12 4.02 1.64 10.97
N LYS A 13 5.32 1.73 11.24
CA LYS A 13 6.01 2.99 11.55
C LYS A 13 5.98 3.95 10.37
N ALA A 14 6.24 3.46 9.16
CA ALA A 14 6.17 4.27 7.94
C ALA A 14 4.73 4.74 7.66
N LYS A 15 3.71 3.90 7.86
CA LYS A 15 2.30 4.29 7.75
C LYS A 15 1.94 5.45 8.68
N LYS A 16 2.39 5.41 9.94
CA LYS A 16 2.13 6.49 10.90
C LYS A 16 2.74 7.82 10.43
N ILE A 17 3.96 7.78 9.90
CA ILE A 17 4.64 8.97 9.36
C ILE A 17 3.90 9.50 8.12
N LEU A 18 3.59 8.63 7.16
CA LEU A 18 2.89 9.00 5.93
C LEU A 18 1.48 9.53 6.22
N ARG A 19 0.80 8.98 7.23
CA ARG A 19 -0.50 9.49 7.70
C ARG A 19 -0.38 10.89 8.28
N SER A 20 0.67 11.17 9.06
CA SER A 20 0.94 12.53 9.54
C SER A 20 1.13 13.50 8.37
N GLN A 21 1.96 13.12 7.40
CA GLN A 21 2.23 13.93 6.20
C GLN A 21 0.98 14.13 5.33
N SER A 22 0.04 13.18 5.31
CA SER A 22 -1.18 13.34 4.53
C SER A 22 -2.18 14.34 5.14
N HIS A 23 -2.00 14.77 6.40
CA HIS A 23 -2.84 15.84 6.94
C HIS A 23 -2.53 17.20 6.30
N GLU A 24 -1.30 17.42 5.85
CA GLU A 24 -0.85 18.68 5.25
C GLU A 24 -1.22 18.82 3.76
N ILE A 25 -1.60 17.72 3.11
CA ILE A 25 -1.94 17.71 1.68
C ILE A 25 -3.46 17.72 1.47
N GLU A 26 -3.90 18.44 0.45
CA GLU A 26 -5.29 18.41 0.00
C GLU A 26 -5.55 17.23 -0.96
N PRO A 27 -6.81 16.76 -1.07
CA PRO A 27 -7.18 15.81 -2.12
C PRO A 27 -6.90 16.38 -3.51
N VAL A 28 -6.27 15.58 -4.36
CA VAL A 28 -5.90 15.97 -5.73
C VAL A 28 -6.82 15.34 -6.78
N VAL A 29 -7.56 14.29 -6.42
CA VAL A 29 -8.53 13.62 -7.29
C VAL A 29 -9.86 13.48 -6.55
N TRP A 30 -10.97 13.62 -7.28
CA TRP A 30 -12.31 13.41 -6.77
C TRP A 30 -13.03 12.32 -7.56
N ILE A 31 -13.60 11.33 -6.84
CA ILE A 31 -14.43 10.29 -7.45
C ILE A 31 -15.88 10.75 -7.39
N GLY A 32 -16.50 10.92 -8.56
CA GLY A 32 -17.88 11.37 -8.75
C GLY A 32 -18.85 10.22 -9.07
N LYS A 33 -20.06 10.57 -9.49
CA LYS A 33 -21.13 9.61 -9.84
C LYS A 33 -20.73 8.62 -10.94
N GLU A 34 -19.84 9.02 -11.85
CA GLU A 34 -19.34 8.17 -12.93
C GLU A 34 -18.38 7.06 -12.44
N GLY A 35 -18.09 7.03 -11.14
CA GLY A 35 -17.33 5.96 -10.51
C GLY A 35 -15.82 6.11 -10.64
N MET A 36 -15.12 5.09 -10.14
CA MET A 36 -13.66 5.03 -10.11
C MET A 36 -13.06 4.93 -11.51
N ASP A 37 -13.72 4.23 -12.45
CA ASP A 37 -13.16 3.88 -13.76
C ASP A 37 -12.72 5.10 -14.58
N LYS A 38 -13.47 6.21 -14.52
CA LYS A 38 -13.09 7.45 -15.20
C LYS A 38 -11.92 8.19 -14.56
N THR A 39 -11.66 7.92 -13.29
CA THR A 39 -10.64 8.61 -12.51
C THR A 39 -9.35 7.82 -12.36
N ILE A 40 -9.35 6.52 -12.69
CA ILE A 40 -8.24 5.62 -12.37
C ILE A 40 -6.94 5.99 -13.10
N GLU A 41 -7.02 6.43 -14.35
CA GLU A 41 -5.84 6.87 -15.12
C GLU A 41 -5.21 8.13 -14.52
N GLU A 42 -6.03 9.09 -14.09
CA GLU A 42 -5.56 10.30 -13.43
C GLU A 42 -4.96 9.98 -12.06
N ILE A 43 -5.55 9.05 -11.31
CA ILE A 43 -4.98 8.55 -10.05
C ILE A 43 -3.59 7.93 -10.31
N LYS A 44 -3.46 7.06 -11.32
CA LYS A 44 -2.19 6.43 -11.71
C LYS A 44 -1.12 7.48 -12.02
N ARG A 45 -1.49 8.54 -12.75
CA ARG A 45 -0.60 9.67 -13.08
C ARG A 45 -0.18 10.46 -11.83
N GLN A 46 -1.13 10.87 -11.00
CA GLN A 46 -0.87 11.65 -9.79
C GLN A 46 -0.01 10.87 -8.77
N VAL A 47 -0.26 9.57 -8.60
CA VAL A 47 0.56 8.68 -7.77
C VAL A 47 2.00 8.61 -8.28
N LYS A 48 2.20 8.51 -9.60
CA LYS A 48 3.53 8.45 -10.20
C LYS A 48 4.33 9.72 -9.92
N ASP A 49 3.68 10.88 -10.00
CA ASP A 49 4.33 12.18 -9.83
C ASP A 49 4.61 12.50 -8.36
N LYS A 50 3.60 12.37 -7.49
CA LYS A 50 3.64 12.85 -6.11
C LYS A 50 3.94 11.78 -5.07
N SER A 51 3.87 10.49 -5.42
CA SER A 51 4.03 9.32 -4.54
C SER A 51 3.02 9.19 -3.40
N LEU A 52 2.66 10.27 -2.69
CA LEU A 52 1.65 10.32 -1.64
C LEU A 52 0.50 11.22 -2.12
N ILE A 53 -0.70 10.68 -2.22
CA ILE A 53 -1.87 11.46 -2.66
C ILE A 53 -3.11 11.17 -1.81
N LYS A 54 -4.02 12.14 -1.81
CA LYS A 54 -5.38 12.01 -1.26
C LYS A 54 -6.40 12.04 -2.38
N ILE A 55 -7.39 11.16 -2.25
CA ILE A 55 -8.49 11.00 -3.19
C ILE A 55 -9.77 11.19 -2.39
N LYS A 56 -10.64 12.10 -2.82
CA LYS A 56 -11.91 12.38 -2.14
C LYS A 56 -13.07 11.76 -2.91
N ILE A 57 -13.80 10.89 -2.24
CA ILE A 57 -15.01 10.27 -2.78
C ILE A 57 -16.18 11.21 -2.51
N ARG A 58 -16.96 11.53 -3.55
CA ARG A 58 -18.22 12.27 -3.40
C ARG A 58 -19.32 11.31 -2.97
N THR A 59 -20.31 11.81 -2.23
CA THR A 59 -21.45 11.02 -1.75
C THR A 59 -22.16 10.28 -2.88
N SER A 60 -22.27 10.88 -4.06
CA SER A 60 -22.87 10.26 -5.24
C SER A 60 -22.18 8.97 -5.71
N ALA A 61 -20.89 8.80 -5.41
CA ALA A 61 -20.15 7.58 -5.75
C ALA A 61 -20.38 6.48 -4.69
N LEU A 62 -20.65 6.86 -3.44
CA LEU A 62 -20.90 5.95 -2.33
C LEU A 62 -22.25 5.24 -2.42
N GLU A 63 -23.15 5.73 -3.27
CA GLU A 63 -24.41 5.05 -3.58
C GLU A 63 -24.21 3.78 -4.41
N SER A 64 -23.11 3.73 -5.18
CA SER A 64 -22.82 2.61 -6.08
C SER A 64 -21.77 1.65 -5.54
N GLU A 65 -20.82 2.13 -4.73
CA GLU A 65 -19.69 1.33 -4.26
C GLU A 65 -19.21 1.78 -2.87
N ASP A 66 -18.73 0.84 -2.04
CA ASP A 66 -18.14 1.18 -0.75
C ASP A 66 -16.73 1.77 -0.89
N LYS A 67 -16.40 2.69 0.00
CA LYS A 67 -15.08 3.34 0.03
C LYS A 67 -13.92 2.39 0.31
N ALA A 68 -14.13 1.31 1.08
CA ALA A 68 -13.10 0.31 1.31
C ALA A 68 -12.83 -0.51 0.05
N GLU A 69 -13.88 -0.93 -0.66
CA GLU A 69 -13.77 -1.62 -1.94
C GLU A 69 -13.07 -0.74 -2.99
N MET A 70 -13.47 0.54 -3.10
CA MET A 70 -12.78 1.51 -3.95
C MET A 70 -11.30 1.65 -3.56
N ALA A 71 -10.97 1.72 -2.27
CA ALA A 71 -9.59 1.85 -1.83
C ALA A 71 -8.74 0.62 -2.22
N GLU A 72 -9.28 -0.59 -2.07
CA GLU A 72 -8.62 -1.82 -2.48
C GLU A 72 -8.42 -1.90 -4.00
N LYS A 73 -9.45 -1.55 -4.78
CA LYS A 73 -9.35 -1.48 -6.24
C LYS A 73 -8.31 -0.47 -6.70
N ILE A 74 -8.31 0.73 -6.13
CA ILE A 74 -7.31 1.77 -6.42
C ILE A 74 -5.91 1.27 -6.09
N ALA A 75 -5.72 0.62 -4.93
CA ALA A 75 -4.43 0.06 -4.53
C ALA A 75 -3.91 -0.95 -5.54
N LYS A 76 -4.77 -1.90 -5.94
CA LYS A 76 -4.47 -2.95 -6.91
C LYS A 76 -4.10 -2.37 -8.27
N GLU A 77 -4.89 -1.45 -8.78
CA GLU A 77 -4.68 -0.83 -10.09
C GLU A 77 -3.42 0.04 -10.15
N THR A 78 -3.13 0.78 -9.07
CA THR A 78 -1.99 1.71 -9.04
C THR A 78 -0.69 1.06 -8.60
N GLY A 79 -0.77 -0.12 -7.97
CA GLY A 79 0.34 -0.73 -7.24
C GLY A 79 0.80 0.13 -6.05
N ALA A 80 -0.12 0.92 -5.48
CA ALA A 80 0.11 1.73 -4.29
C ALA A 80 -0.48 1.04 -3.06
N GLU A 81 -0.01 1.41 -1.88
CA GLU A 81 -0.56 0.91 -0.61
C GLU A 81 -1.49 1.93 0.03
N VAL A 82 -2.63 1.47 0.55
CA VAL A 82 -3.55 2.29 1.33
C VAL A 82 -2.94 2.60 2.70
N ILE A 83 -2.75 3.88 2.96
CA ILE A 83 -2.19 4.38 4.23
C ILE A 83 -3.29 4.71 5.22
N SER A 84 -4.37 5.34 4.76
CA SER A 84 -5.51 5.67 5.60
C SER A 84 -6.78 5.84 4.79
N LEU A 85 -7.90 5.57 5.45
CA LEU A 85 -9.24 5.83 4.96
C LEU A 85 -9.97 6.56 6.08
N VAL A 86 -10.27 7.84 5.86
CA VAL A 86 -10.89 8.72 6.87
C VAL A 86 -12.04 9.48 6.21
N GLY A 87 -13.24 9.33 6.77
CA GLY A 87 -14.45 9.89 6.16
C GLY A 87 -14.63 9.34 4.74
N ASN A 88 -14.64 10.26 3.77
CA ASN A 88 -14.71 9.97 2.34
C ASN A 88 -13.38 10.27 1.63
N VAL A 89 -12.26 10.23 2.35
CA VAL A 89 -10.93 10.51 1.79
C VAL A 89 -10.05 9.27 1.95
N ILE A 90 -9.48 8.83 0.83
CA ILE A 90 -8.51 7.74 0.75
C ILE A 90 -7.13 8.36 0.59
N THR A 91 -6.17 7.92 1.41
CA THR A 91 -4.75 8.25 1.25
C THR A 91 -4.01 7.01 0.75
N ILE A 92 -3.34 7.14 -0.39
CA ILE A 92 -2.51 6.07 -0.95
C ILE A 92 -1.07 6.53 -1.11
N PHE A 93 -0.14 5.57 -1.05
CA PHE A 93 1.28 5.82 -1.20
C PHE A 93 1.95 4.79 -2.10
N LYS A 94 2.72 5.26 -3.08
CA LYS A 94 3.59 4.44 -3.91
C LYS A 94 5.05 4.88 -3.73
N PRO A 95 5.92 4.03 -3.16
CA PRO A 95 7.33 4.32 -3.06
C PRO A 95 7.96 4.40 -4.45
N LYS A 96 8.82 5.41 -4.67
CA LYS A 96 9.65 5.50 -5.88
C LYS A 96 10.86 4.57 -5.78
N GLU A 97 11.40 4.19 -6.92
CA GLU A 97 12.61 3.38 -7.00
C GLU A 97 13.75 4.06 -6.22
N GLY A 98 14.44 3.30 -5.36
CA GLY A 98 15.51 3.82 -4.50
C GLY A 98 15.08 4.38 -3.13
N TRP A 99 13.79 4.47 -2.80
CA TRP A 99 13.33 4.96 -1.50
C TRP A 99 13.50 3.93 -0.38
N LYS A 100 14.66 3.93 0.29
CA LYS A 100 14.99 3.02 1.41
C LYS A 100 14.32 3.40 2.74
N LYS A 101 13.76 4.61 2.87
CA LYS A 101 13.22 5.16 4.14
C LYS A 101 11.84 4.58 4.52
N TYR A 102 11.04 4.17 3.53
CA TYR A 102 9.65 3.75 3.72
C TYR A 102 9.40 2.26 3.42
N GLY A 103 10.34 1.59 2.76
CA GLY A 103 10.30 0.15 2.50
C GLY A 103 10.97 -0.65 3.63
N THR A 104 10.24 -1.61 4.19
CA THR A 104 10.84 -2.65 5.02
C THR A 104 11.58 -3.63 4.11
N LYS A 105 12.92 -3.73 4.21
CA LYS A 105 13.64 -4.88 3.63
C LYS A 105 13.21 -6.14 4.38
N LYS A 106 12.20 -6.85 3.88
CA LYS A 106 11.96 -8.24 4.29
C LYS A 106 13.05 -9.10 3.65
N ILE A 107 14.17 -9.26 4.35
CA ILE A 107 15.21 -10.26 4.01
C ILE A 107 15.49 -11.17 5.23
N LYS A 108 14.88 -10.93 6.40
CA LYS A 108 15.25 -11.61 7.66
C LYS A 108 14.35 -12.76 8.12
N GLN A 109 13.12 -12.89 7.61
CA GLN A 109 12.15 -13.82 8.22
C GLN A 109 12.24 -15.25 7.66
N GLU A 110 12.44 -15.45 6.35
CA GLU A 110 12.65 -16.79 5.77
C GLU A 110 13.96 -17.41 6.25
N LYS A 111 15.04 -16.62 6.33
CA LYS A 111 16.35 -17.08 6.81
C LYS A 111 16.32 -17.59 8.26
N TYR A 112 15.54 -16.93 9.13
CA TYR A 112 15.38 -17.37 10.52
C TYR A 112 14.56 -18.66 10.63
N ILE A 113 13.58 -18.89 9.74
CA ILE A 113 12.76 -20.11 9.74
C ILE A 113 13.62 -21.31 9.32
N GLU A 114 14.39 -21.19 8.23
CA GLU A 114 15.32 -22.26 7.79
C GLU A 114 16.40 -22.56 8.85
N GLU A 115 16.98 -21.52 9.44
CA GLU A 115 18.00 -21.65 10.48
C GLU A 115 17.42 -22.27 11.78
N PHE A 116 16.17 -21.94 12.12
CA PHE A 116 15.46 -22.50 13.29
C PHE A 116 15.00 -23.94 13.07
N GLU A 117 14.57 -24.31 11.85
CA GLU A 117 14.26 -25.68 11.47
C GLU A 117 15.51 -26.56 11.42
N GLY A 118 16.63 -26.03 10.91
CA GLY A 118 17.94 -26.66 10.97
C GLY A 118 18.42 -26.93 12.41
N LEU A 119 18.19 -25.99 13.33
CA LEU A 119 18.48 -26.17 14.76
C LEU A 119 17.57 -27.22 15.42
N ARG A 120 16.26 -27.24 15.10
CA ARG A 120 15.32 -28.25 15.61
C ARG A 120 15.70 -29.65 15.15
N SER A 121 16.11 -29.81 13.89
CA SER A 121 16.56 -31.08 13.34
C SER A 121 17.82 -31.59 14.03
N LYS A 122 18.80 -30.72 14.28
CA LYS A 122 20.04 -31.07 15.00
C LYS A 122 19.79 -31.47 16.46
N LYS A 123 18.84 -30.82 17.14
CA LYS A 123 18.49 -31.12 18.55
C LYS A 123 17.78 -32.48 18.71
N SER A 124 17.11 -32.97 17.67
CA SER A 124 16.50 -34.30 17.64
C SER A 124 17.54 -35.42 17.49
N LEU A 125 18.66 -35.15 16.81
CA LEU A 125 19.72 -36.13 16.56
C LEU A 125 20.68 -36.31 17.76
N LEU A 126 20.70 -35.34 18.68
CA LEU A 126 21.53 -35.35 19.90
C LEU A 126 20.86 -36.07 21.10
N ARG A 127 19.72 -36.76 20.89
CA ARG A 127 18.95 -37.47 21.94
C ARG A 127 18.88 -38.99 21.76
N LYS A 128 19.74 -39.59 20.93
CA LYS A 128 20.00 -41.04 20.89
C LYS A 128 21.39 -41.31 21.44
#